data_AF-A0A9D1ZAR6-F1
#
_entry.id   AF-A0A9D1ZAR6-F1
#
_cell.length_a   1.000
_cell.length_b   1.000
_cell.length_c   1.000
_cell.angle_alpha   90.00
_cell.angle_beta   90.00
_cell.angle_gamma   90.00
#
_symmetry.space_group_name_H-M   'P 1'
#
loop_
_entity.id
_entity.type
_entity.pdbx_description
1 polymer ?
#
loop_
_entity_poly.entity_id
_entity_poly.type
_entity_poly.pdbx_seq_one_letter_code
_entity_poly.pdbx_strand_id
1 'polypeptide(L)'
;MELKYNEFIELLNQHKISEVTFFITEYSHYNSCRIIISKEKPKESEFYLIKFVLTKDLSEMVSFYNIFDENYKLFDLKRKGKYTLKQIWDRVQIRSLEMS
;
A
#
# COMPACT_ATOMS: atom_id res chain seq x y z
N MET A 1 -16.97 0.13 -3.08
CA MET A 1 -16.54 -1.09 -2.37
C MET A 1 -16.00 -0.64 -1.03
N GLU A 2 -16.61 -1.07 0.07
CA GLU A 2 -16.10 -0.79 1.41
C GLU A 2 -15.38 -2.04 1.92
N LEU A 3 -14.05 -2.04 1.84
CA LEU A 3 -13.19 -3.05 2.44
C LEU A 3 -12.69 -2.50 3.78
N LYS A 4 -12.88 -3.24 4.88
CA LYS A 4 -12.39 -2.78 6.18
C LYS A 4 -10.87 -2.86 6.23
N TYR A 5 -10.25 -1.98 7.01
CA TYR A 5 -8.79 -1.93 7.14
C TYR A 5 -8.19 -3.30 7.53
N ASN A 6 -8.73 -3.95 8.56
CA ASN A 6 -8.18 -5.23 9.03
C ASN A 6 -8.30 -6.33 7.98
N GLU A 7 -9.41 -6.38 7.24
CA GLU A 7 -9.62 -7.33 6.13
C GLU A 7 -8.63 -7.04 5.00
N PHE A 8 -8.40 -5.76 4.67
CA PHE A 8 -7.42 -5.35 3.68
C PHE A 8 -6.00 -5.79 4.07
N ILE A 9 -5.57 -5.53 5.30
CA ILE A 9 -4.24 -5.90 5.79
C ILE A 9 -4.05 -7.41 5.79
N GLU A 10 -5.08 -8.16 6.20
CA GLU A 10 -5.04 -9.62 6.15
C GLU A 10 -4.82 -10.13 4.72
N LEU A 11 -5.60 -9.64 3.76
CA LEU A 11 -5.46 -10.02 2.36
C LEU A 11 -4.09 -9.62 1.78
N LEU A 12 -3.58 -8.45 2.14
CA LEU A 12 -2.28 -7.94 1.73
C LEU A 12 -1.13 -8.83 2.23
N ASN A 13 -1.13 -9.15 3.53
CA ASN A 13 -0.09 -9.94 4.17
C ASN A 13 -0.22 -11.45 3.89
N GLN A 14 -1.39 -11.93 3.47
CA GLN A 14 -1.59 -13.27 2.93
C GLN A 14 -1.28 -13.38 1.43
N HIS A 15 -0.82 -12.29 0.80
CA HIS A 15 -0.49 -12.24 -0.63
C HIS A 15 -1.64 -12.57 -1.59
N LYS A 16 -2.88 -12.41 -1.11
CA LYS A 16 -4.11 -12.63 -1.91
C LYS A 16 -4.44 -11.46 -2.83
N ILE A 17 -3.74 -10.35 -2.65
CA ILE A 17 -3.83 -9.16 -3.48
C ILE A 17 -2.63 -9.15 -4.42
N SER A 18 -2.86 -8.91 -5.71
CA SER A 18 -1.80 -8.72 -6.70
C SER A 18 -1.51 -7.23 -6.90
N GLU A 19 -2.56 -6.42 -7.07
CA GLU A 19 -2.44 -4.96 -7.18
C GLU A 19 -3.64 -4.23 -6.54
N VAL A 20 -3.38 -3.08 -5.93
CA VAL A 20 -4.41 -2.13 -5.48
C VAL A 20 -4.07 -0.75 -5.99
N THR A 21 -5.03 -0.07 -6.60
CA THR A 21 -4.91 1.36 -6.88
C THR A 21 -5.87 2.15 -6.01
N PHE A 22 -5.41 3.25 -5.44
CA PHE A 22 -6.20 4.07 -4.54
C PHE A 22 -5.73 5.52 -4.55
N PHE A 23 -6.51 6.37 -3.89
CA PHE A 23 -6.11 7.74 -3.59
C PHE A 23 -6.53 8.12 -2.18
N ILE A 24 -5.88 9.16 -1.64
CA ILE A 24 -6.27 9.76 -0.37
C ILE A 24 -7.13 11.00 -0.67
N THR A 25 -8.36 11.03 -0.15
CA THR A 25 -9.24 12.19 -0.28
C THR A 25 -8.60 13.45 0.32
N GLU A 26 -8.84 14.60 -0.30
CA GLU A 26 -8.28 15.91 0.11
C GLU A 26 -6.76 16.07 -0.04
N TYR A 27 -6.02 15.06 -0.51
CA TYR A 27 -4.57 15.12 -0.69
C TYR A 27 -4.18 14.80 -2.14
N SER A 28 -4.12 15.85 -2.98
CA SER A 28 -3.82 15.73 -4.41
C SER A 28 -2.46 15.10 -4.73
N HIS A 29 -1.49 15.22 -3.81
CA HIS A 29 -0.18 14.58 -3.91
C HIS A 29 -0.27 13.04 -3.95
N TYR A 30 -1.25 12.47 -3.25
CA TYR A 30 -1.51 11.04 -3.12
C TYR A 30 -2.75 10.62 -3.94
N ASN A 31 -2.86 11.10 -5.18
CA ASN A 31 -4.03 10.87 -6.04
C ASN A 31 -3.95 9.62 -6.94
N SER A 32 -2.82 8.92 -6.93
CA SER A 32 -2.48 7.82 -7.84
C SER A 32 -1.61 6.77 -7.15
N CYS A 33 -1.95 6.42 -5.91
CA CYS A 33 -1.21 5.44 -5.13
C CYS A 33 -1.44 4.02 -5.66
N ARG A 34 -0.42 3.18 -5.57
CA ARG A 34 -0.47 1.77 -5.94
C ARG A 34 0.21 0.91 -4.89
N ILE A 35 -0.35 -0.26 -4.63
CA ILE A 35 0.31 -1.33 -3.90
C ILE A 35 0.41 -2.51 -4.84
N ILE A 36 1.61 -3.04 -5.05
CA ILE A 36 1.90 -4.12 -5.97
C ILE A 36 2.58 -5.23 -5.17
N ILE A 37 2.07 -6.45 -5.28
CA ILE A 37 2.70 -7.63 -4.67
C ILE A 37 3.30 -8.46 -5.79
N SER A 38 4.62 -8.64 -5.77
CA SER A 38 5.33 -9.55 -6.67
C SER A 38 5.93 -10.72 -5.92
N LYS A 39 5.82 -11.91 -6.52
CA LYS A 39 6.51 -13.12 -6.07
C LYS A 39 7.89 -13.15 -6.72
N GLU A 40 8.93 -13.05 -5.90
CA GLU A 40 10.32 -13.08 -6.32
C GLU A 40 10.94 -14.44 -5.99
N LYS A 41 11.77 -14.97 -6.90
CA LYS A 41 12.43 -16.26 -6.70
C LYS A 41 13.91 -16.22 -7.08
N PRO A 42 14.78 -15.57 -6.29
CA PRO A 42 16.22 -15.67 -6.51
C PRO A 42 16.75 -17.04 -6.07
N LYS A 43 17.16 -17.84 -7.05
CA LYS A 43 17.94 -19.10 -6.97
C LYS A 43 17.35 -20.21 -6.08
N GLU A 44 17.15 -19.97 -4.79
CA GLU A 44 16.84 -21.01 -3.77
C GLU A 44 15.74 -20.61 -2.78
N SER A 45 15.31 -19.35 -2.73
CA SER A 45 14.22 -18.91 -1.85
C SER A 45 13.16 -18.14 -2.62
N GLU A 46 11.91 -18.38 -2.24
CA GLU A 46 10.77 -17.61 -2.71
C GLU A 46 10.38 -16.61 -1.64
N PHE A 47 10.07 -15.39 -2.06
CA PHE A 47 9.52 -14.37 -1.17
C PHE A 47 8.56 -13.46 -1.92
N TYR A 48 7.79 -12.69 -1.17
CA TYR A 48 6.90 -11.68 -1.70
C TYR A 48 7.45 -10.29 -1.40
N LEU A 49 7.45 -9.42 -2.41
CA LEU A 49 7.75 -8.02 -2.26
C LEU A 49 6.43 -7.23 -2.30
N ILE A 50 6.12 -6.55 -1.21
CA ILE A 50 4.94 -5.67 -1.12
C ILE A 50 5.42 -4.24 -1.35
N LYS A 51 5.23 -3.72 -2.57
CA LYS A 51 5.70 -2.41 -2.99
C LYS A 51 4.59 -1.37 -2.93
N PHE A 52 4.79 -0.32 -2.15
CA PHE A 52 3.97 0.88 -2.14
C PHE A 52 4.58 1.93 -3.06
N VAL A 53 3.80 2.42 -4.01
CA VAL A 53 4.10 3.58 -4.86
C VAL A 53 3.10 4.66 -4.51
N LEU A 54 3.55 5.71 -3.82
CA LEU A 54 2.66 6.70 -3.22
C LEU A 54 2.41 7.88 -4.16
N THR A 55 3.38 8.22 -5.01
CA THR A 55 3.29 9.33 -5.96
C THR A 55 3.45 8.86 -7.40
N LYS A 56 2.81 9.59 -8.33
CA LYS A 56 2.84 9.27 -9.77
C LYS A 56 4.24 9.34 -10.37
N ASP A 57 5.07 10.25 -9.85
CA ASP A 57 6.46 10.46 -10.29
C ASP A 57 7.46 9.50 -9.63
N LEU A 58 6.98 8.55 -8.82
CA LEU A 58 7.77 7.54 -8.12
C LEU A 58 8.76 8.13 -7.09
N SER A 59 8.64 9.42 -6.74
CA SER A 59 9.50 10.05 -5.72
C SER A 59 9.29 9.48 -4.32
N GLU A 60 8.10 8.94 -4.03
CA GLU A 60 7.78 8.28 -2.76
C GLU A 60 7.38 6.82 -2.99
N MET A 61 8.33 5.93 -2.72
CA MET A 61 8.13 4.48 -2.78
C MET A 61 8.77 3.80 -1.57
N VAL A 62 8.17 2.70 -1.13
CA VAL A 62 8.76 1.81 -0.13
C VAL A 62 8.34 0.38 -0.43
N SER A 63 9.20 -0.57 -0.09
CA SER A 63 8.89 -1.99 -0.22
C SER A 63 9.08 -2.72 1.09
N PHE A 64 8.24 -3.71 1.33
CA PHE A 64 8.32 -4.60 2.48
C PHE A 64 8.55 -6.04 2.03
N TYR A 65 9.31 -6.78 2.82
CA TYR A 65 9.61 -8.18 2.57
C TYR A 65 8.61 -9.06 3.31
N ASN A 66 7.83 -9.86 2.56
CA ASN A 66 6.77 -10.78 3.01
C ASN A 66 5.62 -10.18 3.82
N ILE A 67 5.81 -9.15 4.63
CA ILE A 67 4.78 -8.61 5.50
C ILE A 67 4.90 -7.09 5.51
N PHE A 68 3.78 -6.41 5.32
CA PHE A 68 3.68 -4.98 5.50
C PHE A 68 3.67 -4.63 7.00
N ASP A 69 4.59 -3.76 7.43
CA ASP A 69 4.60 -3.19 8.77
C ASP A 69 3.60 -2.03 8.87
N GLU A 70 2.45 -2.29 9.50
CA GLU A 70 1.38 -1.30 9.71
C GLU A 70 1.82 -0.05 10.48
N ASN A 71 2.90 -0.13 11.28
CA ASN A 71 3.43 0.99 12.05
C ASN A 71 4.31 1.92 11.21
N TYR A 72 4.65 1.52 9.98
CA TYR A 72 5.46 2.32 9.09
C TYR A 72 4.68 3.56 8.60
N LYS A 73 5.27 4.74 8.81
CA LYS A 73 4.67 6.01 8.39
C LYS A 73 4.92 6.26 6.91
N LEU A 74 3.92 5.92 6.10
CA LEU A 74 3.95 6.01 4.64
C LEU A 74 3.76 7.44 4.13
N PHE A 75 2.83 8.21 4.73
CA PHE A 75 2.32 9.44 4.13
C PHE A 75 2.87 10.66 4.84
N ASP A 76 3.59 11.53 4.13
CA ASP A 76 4.06 12.81 4.62
C ASP A 76 3.06 13.92 4.24
N LEU A 77 2.25 14.32 5.21
CA LEU A 77 1.25 15.38 5.04
C LEU A 77 1.84 16.76 5.40
N LYS A 78 3.16 16.92 5.24
CA LYS A 78 3.95 18.13 5.49
C LYS A 78 3.72 18.66 6.90
N ARG A 79 3.06 19.81 7.04
CA ARG A 79 2.81 20.49 8.33
C ARG A 79 2.02 19.65 9.33
N LYS A 80 1.30 18.63 8.86
CA LYS A 80 0.54 17.70 9.71
C LYS A 80 1.41 16.52 10.21
N GLY A 81 2.60 16.32 9.63
CA GLY A 81 3.52 15.24 9.97
C GLY A 81 3.32 13.98 9.12
N LYS A 82 3.96 12.90 9.57
CA LYS A 82 3.93 11.59 8.89
C LYS A 82 2.91 10.63 9.53
N TYR A 83 2.20 9.90 8.68
CA TYR A 83 1.08 9.03 9.07
C TYR A 83 1.23 7.62 8.50
N THR A 84 0.74 6.63 9.26
CA THR A 84 0.58 5.23 8.81
C THR A 84 -0.65 5.10 7.91
N LEU A 85 -0.75 3.99 7.15
CA LEU A 85 -1.96 3.67 6.38
C LEU A 85 -3.20 3.58 7.28
N LYS A 86 -3.05 2.97 8.45
CA LYS A 86 -4.11 2.81 9.45
C LYS A 86 -4.72 4.15 9.88
N GLN A 87 -3.86 5.13 10.15
CA GLN A 87 -4.26 6.44 10.64
C GLN A 87 -5.02 7.29 9.61
N ILE A 88 -4.89 6.98 8.32
CA ILE A 88 -5.56 7.73 7.25
C ILE A 88 -6.54 6.86 6.45
N TRP A 89 -6.87 5.67 6.94
CA TRP A 89 -7.69 4.71 6.21
C TRP A 89 -9.09 5.24 5.89
N ASP A 90 -9.64 6.07 6.77
CA ASP A 90 -10.92 6.77 6.59
C ASP A 90 -10.93 7.69 5.35
N ARG A 91 -9.76 8.08 4.85
CA ARG A 91 -9.57 8.91 3.66
C ARG A 91 -9.18 8.10 2.42
N VAL A 92 -8.92 6.81 2.56
CA VAL A 92 -8.52 5.95 1.44
C VAL A 92 -9.74 5.64 0.57
N GLN A 93 -9.60 5.84 -0.73
CA GLN A 93 -10.59 5.49 -1.74
C GLN A 93 -9.96 4.53 -2.74
N ILE A 94 -10.35 3.26 -2.65
CA ILE A 94 -9.87 2.21 -3.56
C ILE A 94 -10.54 2.38 -4.92
N ARG A 95 -9.73 2.48 -5.98
CA ARG A 95 -10.17 2.55 -7.38
C ARG A 95 -10.24 1.17 -8.01
N SER A 96 -9.22 0.34 -7.77
CA SER A 96 -9.19 -1.05 -8.22
C SER A 96 -8.51 -1.93 -7.18
N LEU A 97 -8.94 -3.19 -7.14
CA LEU A 97 -8.38 -4.25 -6.32
C LEU A 97 -8.33 -5.49 -7.19
N GLU A 98 -7.12 -5.96 -7.46
CA GLU A 98 -6.83 -7.17 -8.20
C GLU A 98 -6.34 -8.23 -7.23
N MET A 99 -6.90 -9.43 -7.36
CA MET A 99 -6.56 -10.57 -6.52
C MET A 99 -5.53 -11.46 -7.23
N SER A 100 -4.71 -12.15 -6.44
CA SER A 100 -3.68 -13.10 -6.92
C SER A 100 -4.26 -14.44 -7.35
#